data_AF-A0A379WES3-F1
#
_entry.id   AF-A0A379WES3-F1
#
_cell.length_a   1.000
_cell.length_b   1.000
_cell.length_c   1.000
_cell.angle_alpha   90.00
_cell.angle_beta   90.00
_cell.angle_gamma   90.00
#
_symmetry.space_group_name_H-M   'P 1'
#
loop_
_entity.id
_entity.type
_entity.pdbx_description
1 polymer ?
#
loop_
_entity_poly.entity_id
_entity_poly.type
_entity_poly.pdbx_seq_one_letter_code
_entity_poly.pdbx_strand_id
1 'polypeptide(L)'
;MGLLWINVNDDPRDPANWHKSPRPVFTTSYENRQYGPGHNSFTQTPEGEDVLVYHARNYTEIEGDPLYDPNRHTRLKRVRWDENGMPDFGVPPADTI
;
A
#
# COMPACT_ATOMS: atom_id res chain seq x y z
N MET A 1 -1.52 -5.34 0.45
CA MET A 1 -1.08 -4.91 -0.89
C MET A 1 -0.01 -5.86 -1.43
N GLY A 2 -0.15 -6.30 -2.69
CA GLY A 2 0.89 -7.04 -3.41
C GLY A 2 1.69 -6.12 -4.35
N LEU A 3 2.74 -6.64 -4.98
CA LEU A 3 3.56 -5.92 -5.96
C LEU A 3 3.90 -6.83 -7.13
N LEU A 4 3.73 -6.32 -8.34
CA LEU A 4 4.36 -6.82 -9.56
C LEU A 4 5.38 -5.79 -10.02
N TRP A 5 6.51 -6.24 -10.56
CA TRP A 5 7.49 -5.36 -11.21
C TRP A 5 7.99 -5.99 -12.51
N ILE A 6 8.49 -5.13 -13.40
CA ILE A 6 8.97 -5.47 -14.74
C ILE A 6 10.13 -4.51 -15.07
N ASN A 7 11.08 -4.94 -15.90
CA ASN A 7 12.08 -4.03 -16.46
C ASN A 7 11.40 -3.04 -17.41
N VAL A 8 11.77 -1.75 -17.35
CA VAL A 8 11.17 -0.71 -18.20
C VAL A 8 11.32 -0.97 -19.70
N ASN A 9 12.28 -1.81 -20.10
CA ASN A 9 12.55 -2.14 -21.51
C ASN A 9 11.87 -3.42 -22.00
N ASP A 10 11.18 -4.18 -21.13
CA ASP A 10 10.53 -5.44 -21.48
C ASP A 10 9.08 -5.23 -21.98
N ASP A 11 8.52 -6.19 -22.73
CA ASP A 11 7.12 -6.11 -23.20
C ASP A 11 6.16 -6.36 -22.03
N PRO A 12 5.34 -5.37 -21.62
CA PRO A 12 4.41 -5.52 -20.49
C PRO A 12 3.24 -6.45 -20.79
N ARG A 13 3.04 -6.87 -22.04
CA ARG A 13 1.98 -7.81 -22.44
C ARG A 13 2.41 -9.27 -22.25
N ASP A 14 3.72 -9.52 -22.12
CA ASP A 14 4.23 -10.86 -21.84
C ASP A 14 4.23 -11.10 -20.32
N PRO A 15 3.38 -11.99 -19.79
CA PRO A 15 3.33 -12.27 -18.35
C PRO A 15 4.64 -12.83 -17.79
N ALA A 16 5.50 -13.43 -18.62
CA ALA A 16 6.79 -13.97 -18.15
C ALA A 16 7.78 -12.86 -17.73
N ASN A 17 7.58 -11.63 -18.21
CA ASN A 17 8.41 -10.48 -17.85
C ASN A 17 8.02 -9.86 -16.49
N TRP A 18 6.86 -10.25 -15.94
CA TRP A 18 6.41 -9.75 -14.66
C TRP A 18 6.88 -10.65 -13.52
N HIS A 19 7.51 -10.02 -12.54
CA HIS A 19 7.90 -10.67 -11.30
C HIS A 19 6.91 -10.33 -10.21
N LYS A 20 6.47 -11.34 -9.44
CA LYS A 20 5.55 -11.17 -8.33
C LYS A 20 6.30 -11.24 -7.00
N SER A 21 6.04 -10.28 -6.12
CA SER A 21 6.58 -10.34 -4.77
C SER A 21 6.05 -11.57 -4.05
N PRO A 22 6.91 -12.39 -3.42
CA PRO A 22 6.49 -13.61 -2.73
C PRO A 22 5.69 -13.32 -1.46
N ARG A 23 5.69 -12.06 -0.97
CA ARG A 23 4.99 -11.63 0.25
C ARG A 23 4.27 -10.29 0.01
N PRO A 24 3.21 -9.99 0.79
CA PRO A 24 2.61 -8.66 0.79
C PRO A 24 3.67 -7.60 1.12
N VAL A 25 3.65 -6.49 0.38
CA VAL A 25 4.58 -5.37 0.56
C VAL A 25 4.02 -4.30 1.50
N PHE A 26 2.74 -4.41 1.87
CA PHE A 26 2.07 -3.53 2.82
C PHE A 26 0.85 -4.27 3.39
N THR A 27 0.76 -4.39 4.71
CA THR A 27 -0.25 -5.22 5.39
C THR A 27 -0.68 -4.59 6.72
N THR A 28 -1.68 -5.19 7.36
CA THR A 28 -2.15 -4.83 8.69
C THR A 28 -0.98 -4.62 9.66
N SER A 29 -1.03 -3.52 10.41
CA SER A 29 -0.19 -3.31 11.59
C SER A 29 -1.07 -3.35 12.84
N TYR A 30 -0.96 -4.42 13.61
CA TYR A 30 -1.68 -4.56 14.89
C TYR A 30 -1.19 -3.53 15.90
N GLU A 31 0.12 -3.29 15.95
CA GLU A 31 0.75 -2.30 16.82
C GLU A 31 0.19 -0.90 16.57
N ASN A 32 0.02 -0.52 15.30
CA ASN A 32 -0.49 0.80 14.91
C ASN A 32 -2.02 0.86 14.79
N ARG A 33 -2.70 -0.26 15.07
CA ARG A 33 -4.15 -0.42 14.91
C ARG A 33 -4.65 -0.04 13.52
N GLN A 34 -3.93 -0.47 12.49
CA GLN A 34 -4.28 -0.22 11.09
C GLN A 34 -4.56 -1.54 10.37
N TYR A 35 -5.81 -1.73 9.97
CA TYR A 35 -6.30 -3.03 9.52
C TYR A 35 -6.76 -2.97 8.06
N GLY A 36 -6.32 -3.97 7.30
CA GLY A 36 -6.69 -4.14 5.89
C GLY A 36 -6.26 -2.99 4.97
N PRO A 37 -4.99 -2.52 5.01
CA PRO A 37 -4.57 -1.45 4.13
C PRO A 37 -4.52 -1.91 2.66
N GLY A 38 -5.13 -1.14 1.75
CA GLY A 38 -5.17 -1.52 0.34
C GLY A 38 -5.83 -0.51 -0.58
N HIS A 39 -6.11 -0.98 -1.80
CA HIS A 39 -6.67 -0.22 -2.93
C HIS A 39 -5.98 1.14 -3.08
N ASN A 40 -4.66 1.10 -3.19
CA ASN A 40 -3.83 2.28 -3.16
C ASN A 40 -3.79 2.99 -4.51
N SER A 41 -3.35 4.23 -4.48
CA SER A 41 -2.84 4.99 -5.61
C SER A 41 -1.53 5.66 -5.22
N PHE A 42 -0.89 6.33 -6.19
CA PHE A 42 0.34 7.08 -6.00
C PHE A 42 0.16 8.52 -6.45
N THR A 43 0.76 9.44 -5.72
CA THR A 43 0.85 10.86 -6.06
C THR A 43 2.21 11.41 -5.59
N GLN A 44 2.45 12.70 -5.77
CA GLN A 44 3.70 13.34 -5.34
C GLN A 44 3.41 14.59 -4.51
N THR A 45 4.33 14.92 -3.60
CA THR A 45 4.36 16.25 -2.97
C THR A 45 4.76 17.31 -3.99
N PRO A 46 4.55 18.61 -3.70
CA PRO A 46 5.07 19.69 -4.55
C PRO A 46 6.59 19.64 -4.75
N GLU A 47 7.33 19.06 -3.80
CA GLU A 47 8.78 18.89 -3.83
C GLU A 47 9.22 17.63 -4.60
N GLY A 48 8.28 16.81 -5.08
CA GLY A 48 8.55 15.62 -5.89
C GLY A 48 8.74 14.32 -5.11
N GLU A 49 8.38 14.26 -3.83
CA GLU A 49 8.44 13.03 -3.05
C GLU A 49 7.23 12.14 -3.36
N ASP A 50 7.45 10.84 -3.64
CA ASP A 50 6.37 9.90 -3.88
C ASP A 50 5.54 9.62 -2.63
N VAL A 51 4.22 9.59 -2.80
CA VAL A 51 3.23 9.40 -1.74
C VAL A 51 2.35 8.20 -2.08
N LEU A 52 2.26 7.28 -1.13
CA LEU A 52 1.28 6.20 -1.12
C LEU A 52 -0.03 6.73 -0.53
N VAL A 53 -1.10 6.70 -1.33
CA VAL A 53 -2.47 6.96 -0.88
C VAL A 53 -3.19 5.62 -0.77
N TYR A 54 -3.84 5.31 0.34
CA TYR A 54 -4.49 4.02 0.57
C TYR A 54 -5.66 4.16 1.54
N HIS A 55 -6.53 3.14 1.65
CA HIS A 55 -7.50 3.08 2.75
C HIS A 55 -7.09 2.06 3.82
N ALA A 56 -7.51 2.27 5.06
CA ALA A 56 -7.49 1.26 6.13
C ALA A 56 -8.61 1.53 7.15
N ARG A 57 -8.93 0.52 7.98
CA ARG A 57 -9.77 0.66 9.18
C ARG A 57 -8.90 0.74 10.44
N ASN A 58 -9.46 1.24 11.55
CA ASN A 58 -8.81 1.25 12.86
C ASN A 58 -9.36 0.21 13.86
N TYR A 59 -10.15 -0.75 13.36
CA TYR A 59 -10.67 -1.92 14.09
C TYR A 59 -10.71 -3.17 13.19
N THR A 60 -10.84 -4.35 13.81
CA THR A 60 -10.87 -5.66 13.12
C THR A 60 -12.28 -6.21 12.94
N GLU A 61 -13.12 -6.12 13.99
CA GLU A 61 -14.45 -6.71 13.98
C GLU A 61 -15.43 -5.82 13.22
N ILE A 62 -16.04 -6.38 12.17
CA ILE A 62 -17.04 -5.70 11.35
C ILE A 62 -18.39 -6.35 11.66
N GLU A 63 -19.35 -5.55 12.13
CA GLU A 63 -20.73 -6.00 12.28
C GLU A 63 -21.47 -5.87 10.95
N GLY A 64 -22.01 -6.97 10.44
CA GLY A 64 -22.72 -7.01 9.15
C GLY A 64 -21.80 -7.19 7.94
N ASP A 65 -22.26 -6.75 6.76
CA ASP A 65 -21.52 -6.90 5.50
C ASP A 65 -20.43 -5.81 5.37
N PRO A 66 -19.13 -6.19 5.21
CA PRO A 66 -18.02 -5.24 5.04
C PRO A 66 -18.15 -4.26 3.87
N LEU A 67 -18.99 -4.57 2.88
CA LEU A 67 -19.30 -3.67 1.78
C LEU A 67 -20.01 -2.40 2.25
N TYR A 68 -20.86 -2.51 3.27
CA TYR A 68 -21.67 -1.42 3.81
C TYR A 68 -21.09 -0.79 5.07
N ASP A 69 -20.01 -1.35 5.62
CA ASP A 69 -19.22 -0.71 6.67
C ASP A 69 -18.47 0.53 6.10
N PRO A 70 -18.80 1.75 6.57
CA PRO A 70 -18.32 2.99 5.95
C PRO A 70 -16.93 3.43 6.46
N ASN A 71 -16.31 2.73 7.40
CA ASN A 71 -15.18 3.26 8.16
C ASN A 71 -13.80 2.91 7.57
N ARG A 72 -13.74 2.74 6.24
CA ARG A 72 -12.46 2.77 5.53
C ARG A 72 -12.06 4.22 5.34
N HIS A 73 -10.99 4.64 6.01
CA HIS A 73 -10.48 6.00 5.93
C HIS A 73 -9.29 6.08 4.97
N THR A 74 -9.29 7.09 4.11
CA THR A 74 -8.15 7.42 3.25
C THR A 74 -6.98 7.92 4.08
N ARG A 75 -5.78 7.45 3.76
CA ARG A 75 -4.52 7.73 4.45
C ARG A 75 -3.42 8.00 3.43
N LEU A 76 -2.42 8.76 3.87
CA LEU A 76 -1.27 9.12 3.06
C LEU A 76 0.01 8.82 3.83
N LYS A 77 1.05 8.35 3.13
CA LYS A 77 2.42 8.31 3.65
C LYS A 77 3.42 8.47 2.53
N ARG A 78 4.60 9.01 2.82
CA ARG A 78 5.73 9.01 1.88
C ARG A 78 6.21 7.58 1.60
N VAL A 79 6.60 7.33 0.36
CA VAL A 79 7.28 6.11 -0.06
C VAL A 79 8.77 6.31 0.19
N ARG A 80 9.43 5.27 0.71
CA ARG A 80 10.89 5.21 0.76
C ARG A 80 11.36 4.31 -0.37
N TRP A 81 12.56 4.55 -0.87
CA TRP A 81 13.18 3.74 -1.91
C TRP A 81 14.45 3.13 -1.34
N ASP A 82 14.64 1.82 -1.53
CA ASP A 82 15.85 1.14 -1.10
C ASP A 82 17.00 1.33 -2.10
N GLU A 83 18.19 0.85 -1.74
CA GLU A 83 19.40 0.96 -2.56
C GLU A 83 19.32 0.22 -3.91
N ASN A 84 18.39 -0.72 -4.04
CA ASN A 84 18.15 -1.47 -5.27
C ASN A 84 17.06 -0.83 -6.15
N GLY A 85 16.54 0.33 -5.74
CA GLY A 85 15.47 1.04 -6.45
C GLY A 85 14.08 0.44 -6.25
N MET A 86 13.88 -0.42 -5.24
CA MET A 86 12.57 -0.97 -4.90
C MET A 86 11.86 -0.09 -3.87
N PRO A 87 10.52 0.02 -3.95
CA PRO A 87 9.76 0.81 -2.97
C PRO A 87 9.65 0.06 -1.64
N ASP A 88 10.07 0.73 -0.56
CA ASP A 88 9.78 0.33 0.82
C ASP A 88 8.55 1.09 1.34
N PHE A 89 7.41 0.39 1.35
CA PHE A 89 6.16 0.94 1.88
C PHE A 89 6.10 0.90 3.41
N GLY A 90 6.97 0.15 4.09
CA GLY A 90 6.97 -0.02 5.54
C GLY A 90 5.65 -0.58 6.08
N VAL A 91 5.20 -0.03 7.21
CA VAL A 91 3.92 -0.36 7.85
C VAL A 91 2.98 0.85 7.84
N PRO A 92 1.65 0.65 7.84
CA PRO A 92 0.70 1.76 7.98
C PRO A 92 0.91 2.46 9.34
N PRO A 93 1.18 3.79 9.38
CA PRO A 93 1.42 4.52 10.62
C PRO A 93 0.20 4.54 11.54
N ALA A 94 0.44 4.69 12.84
CA ALA A 94 -0.63 4.93 13.82
C ALA A 94 -1.34 6.26 13.55
N ASP A 95 -2.57 6.38 14.04
CA ASP A 95 -3.29 7.66 14.05
C ASP A 95 -2.53 8.67 14.92
N THR A 96 -2.32 9.88 14.41
CA THR A 96 -1.79 10.99 15.21
C THR A 96 -2.86 11.46 16.21
N ILE A 97 -2.44 11.66 17.46
CA ILE A 97 -3.26 12.25 18.53
C ILE A 97 -3.49 13.74 18.25
#